data_AF-A0A5N8HMQ4-F1
#
_entry.id   AF-A0A5N8HMQ4-F1
#
_cell.length_a   1.000
_cell.length_b   1.000
_cell.length_c   1.000
_cell.angle_alpha   90.00
_cell.angle_beta   90.00
_cell.angle_gamma   90.00
#
_symmetry.space_group_name_H-M   'P 1'
#
loop_
_entity.id
_entity.type
_entity.pdbx_description
1 polymer ?
#
loop_
_entity_poly.entity_id
_entity_poly.type
_entity_poly.pdbx_seq_one_letter_code
_entity_poly.pdbx_strand_id
1 'polypeptide(L)'
;MKRASLLTLTLIGAFSAIQAAWAVDYPLPPTGSRLVGQNQTYTVQEGDKNLQAIARRFDTAAMLILEANNTIAPVPKPGTTITIPSQLLLPDAPRQGIIVNL
;
A
#
# COMPACT_ATOMS: atom_id res chain seq x y z
N MET A 1 -15.62 -44.33 0.94
CA MET A 1 -14.92 -43.51 -0.08
C MET A 1 -15.49 -42.10 -0.23
N LYS A 2 -16.82 -41.89 -0.36
CA LYS A 2 -17.41 -40.54 -0.53
C LYS A 2 -17.24 -39.57 0.67
N ARG A 3 -17.29 -40.08 1.91
CA ARG A 3 -17.14 -39.25 3.14
C ARG A 3 -15.72 -38.72 3.36
N ALA A 4 -14.71 -39.54 3.04
CA ALA A 4 -13.31 -39.11 3.12
C ALA A 4 -12.99 -38.04 2.06
N SER A 5 -13.61 -38.14 0.88
CA SER A 5 -13.49 -37.17 -0.22
C SER A 5 -14.17 -35.82 0.09
N LEU A 6 -15.28 -35.82 0.83
CA LEU A 6 -15.91 -34.58 1.29
C LEU A 6 -15.05 -33.87 2.36
N LEU A 7 -14.47 -34.62 3.29
CA LEU A 7 -13.62 -34.09 4.36
C LEU A 7 -12.32 -33.49 3.82
N THR A 8 -11.70 -34.11 2.80
CA THR A 8 -10.53 -33.52 2.15
C THR A 8 -10.87 -32.26 1.37
N LEU A 9 -12.03 -32.23 0.69
CA LEU A 9 -12.46 -31.04 -0.05
C LEU A 9 -12.77 -29.85 0.89
N THR A 10 -13.42 -30.10 2.03
CA THR A 10 -13.67 -29.05 3.03
C THR A 10 -12.39 -28.56 3.70
N LEU A 11 -11.41 -29.44 3.95
CA LEU A 11 -10.12 -29.05 4.53
C LEU A 11 -9.30 -28.17 3.57
N ILE A 12 -9.28 -28.50 2.28
CA ILE A 12 -8.62 -27.68 1.23
C ILE A 12 -9.32 -26.33 1.08
N GLY A 13 -10.66 -26.32 1.11
CA GLY A 13 -11.45 -25.09 1.07
C GLY A 13 -11.18 -24.17 2.26
N ALA A 14 -11.07 -24.73 3.48
CA ALA A 14 -10.76 -23.96 4.69
C ALA A 14 -9.35 -23.37 4.66
N PHE A 15 -8.35 -24.10 4.16
CA PHE A 15 -6.98 -23.59 4.02
C PHE A 15 -6.87 -22.47 2.97
N SER A 16 -7.69 -22.51 1.92
CA SER A 16 -7.71 -21.49 0.86
C SER A 16 -8.32 -20.16 1.31
N ALA A 17 -9.01 -20.13 2.45
CA ALA A 17 -9.63 -18.93 3.01
C ALA A 17 -8.68 -18.09 3.89
N ILE A 18 -7.46 -18.58 4.16
CA ILE A 18 -6.46 -17.84 4.94
C ILE A 18 -5.77 -16.83 4.01
N GLN A 19 -6.39 -15.64 3.86
CA GLN A 19 -5.71 -14.52 3.23
C GLN A 19 -4.76 -13.89 4.25
N ALA A 20 -3.45 -14.06 4.04
CA ALA A 20 -2.45 -13.30 4.78
C ALA A 20 -2.63 -11.81 4.46
N ALA A 21 -2.71 -10.98 5.49
CA ALA A 21 -2.60 -9.53 5.34
C ALA A 21 -1.12 -9.16 5.21
N TRP A 22 -0.79 -8.39 4.19
CA TRP A 22 0.57 -7.90 3.96
C TRP A 22 0.61 -6.45 4.40
N ALA A 23 1.55 -6.11 5.28
CA ALA A 23 1.82 -4.74 5.66
C ALA A 23 3.05 -4.24 4.88
N VAL A 24 3.13 -2.93 4.71
CA VAL A 24 4.36 -2.29 4.25
C VAL A 24 5.33 -2.23 5.41
N ASP A 25 6.39 -3.04 5.35
CA ASP A 25 7.46 -3.05 6.34
C ASP A 25 8.65 -2.20 5.86
N TYR A 26 9.17 -1.35 6.74
CA TYR A 26 10.37 -0.56 6.50
C TYR A 26 11.50 -0.99 7.43
N PRO A 27 12.70 -1.32 6.91
CA PRO A 27 13.85 -1.54 7.78
C PRO A 27 14.17 -0.25 8.53
N LEU A 28 14.59 -0.39 9.79
CA LEU A 28 14.99 0.78 10.57
C LEU A 28 16.17 1.49 9.88
N PRO A 29 16.10 2.82 9.73
CA PRO A 29 17.19 3.57 9.12
C PRO A 29 18.40 3.59 10.06
N PRO A 30 19.61 3.88 9.53
CA PRO A 30 20.82 4.04 10.34
C PRO A 30 20.62 5.04 11.49
N THR A 31 21.42 4.88 12.55
CA THR A 31 21.40 5.80 13.69
C THR A 31 21.53 7.25 13.24
N GLY A 32 20.65 8.12 13.75
CA GLY A 32 20.59 9.54 13.36
C GLY A 32 19.78 9.84 12.10
N SER A 33 19.40 8.83 11.31
CA SER A 33 18.49 8.99 10.17
C SER A 33 17.04 8.66 10.56
N ARG A 34 16.11 9.33 9.90
CA ARG A 34 14.65 9.13 10.01
C ARG A 34 13.99 8.84 8.66
N LEU A 35 14.77 8.82 7.58
CA LEU A 35 14.24 8.63 6.22
C LEU A 35 14.11 7.14 5.91
N VAL A 36 12.91 6.71 5.52
CA VAL A 36 12.61 5.33 5.13
C VAL A 36 11.82 5.29 3.83
N GLY A 37 11.82 4.14 3.16
CA GLY A 37 11.09 3.95 1.91
C GLY A 37 11.69 4.71 0.73
N GLN A 38 11.00 4.62 -0.41
CA GLN A 38 11.39 5.26 -1.67
C GLN A 38 10.15 5.65 -2.44
N ASN A 39 10.17 6.82 -3.08
CA ASN A 39 9.10 7.21 -3.98
C ASN A 39 9.07 6.31 -5.21
N GLN A 40 7.87 6.03 -5.70
CA GLN A 40 7.68 5.20 -6.88
C GLN A 40 7.10 6.05 -8.01
N THR A 41 7.35 5.65 -9.25
CA THR A 41 6.69 6.24 -10.41
C THR A 41 5.63 5.28 -10.90
N TYR A 42 4.43 5.79 -11.17
CA TYR A 42 3.31 5.02 -11.68
C TYR A 42 2.72 5.70 -12.91
N THR A 43 2.46 4.92 -13.96
CA THR A 43 1.76 5.39 -15.15
C THR A 43 0.30 4.99 -15.04
N VAL A 44 -0.61 5.96 -15.15
CA VAL A 44 -2.05 5.75 -14.98
C VAL A 44 -2.60 4.78 -16.02
N GLN A 45 -3.30 3.77 -15.51
CA GLN A 45 -4.03 2.68 -16.15
C GLN A 45 -5.21 3.15 -17.00
N GLU A 46 -5.47 2.52 -18.15
CA GLU A 46 -6.85 2.40 -18.61
C GLU A 46 -7.64 1.56 -17.58
N GLY A 47 -8.74 2.12 -17.05
CA GLY A 47 -9.52 1.51 -15.97
C GLY A 47 -9.19 2.00 -14.56
N ASP A 48 -8.11 2.77 -14.36
CA ASP A 48 -7.91 3.49 -13.10
C ASP A 48 -8.98 4.57 -12.95
N LYS A 49 -9.79 4.48 -11.88
CA LYS A 49 -10.99 5.31 -11.72
C LYS A 49 -10.69 6.73 -11.24
N ASN A 50 -9.87 6.87 -10.20
CA ASN A 50 -9.49 8.13 -9.57
C ASN A 50 -8.25 7.92 -8.69
N LEU A 51 -7.69 9.01 -8.16
CA LEU A 51 -6.51 8.94 -7.29
C LEU A 51 -6.74 8.08 -6.04
N GLN A 52 -7.96 8.02 -5.48
CA GLN A 52 -8.28 7.17 -4.32
C GLN A 52 -8.16 5.68 -4.66
N ALA A 53 -8.63 5.26 -5.83
CA ALA A 53 -8.51 3.88 -6.28
C ALA A 53 -7.05 3.48 -6.51
N ILE A 54 -6.25 4.39 -7.09
CA ILE A 54 -4.81 4.20 -7.26
C ILE A 54 -4.13 4.12 -5.88
N ALA A 55 -4.39 5.08 -4.98
CA ALA A 55 -3.76 5.18 -3.67
C ALA A 55 -3.93 3.90 -2.82
N ARG A 56 -5.11 3.26 -2.88
CA ARG A 56 -5.39 1.99 -2.19
C ARG A 56 -4.49 0.83 -2.63
N ARG A 57 -3.94 0.85 -3.84
CA ARG A 57 -3.02 -0.18 -4.31
C ARG A 57 -1.60 -0.03 -3.76
N PHE A 58 -1.30 1.15 -3.25
CA PHE A 58 0.01 1.53 -2.71
C PHE A 58 -0.06 1.83 -1.21
N ASP A 59 -1.16 1.46 -0.55
CA ASP A 59 -1.41 1.71 0.87
C ASP A 59 -1.15 3.17 1.30
N THR A 60 -1.55 4.13 0.46
CA THR A 60 -1.39 5.57 0.71
C THR A 60 -2.71 6.32 0.56
N ALA A 61 -2.70 7.62 0.82
CA ALA A 61 -3.84 8.50 0.67
C ALA A 61 -3.79 9.27 -0.66
N ALA A 62 -4.96 9.48 -1.28
CA ALA A 62 -5.06 10.26 -2.51
C ALA A 62 -4.56 11.70 -2.36
N MET A 63 -4.75 12.30 -1.18
CA MET A 63 -4.27 13.65 -0.87
C MET A 63 -2.74 13.73 -0.94
N LEU A 64 -2.03 12.72 -0.42
CA LEU A 64 -0.56 12.67 -0.52
C LEU A 64 -0.10 12.56 -1.97
N ILE A 65 -0.80 11.77 -2.79
CA ILE A 65 -0.52 11.71 -4.24
C ILE A 65 -0.78 13.08 -4.89
N LEU A 66 -1.87 13.77 -4.53
CA LEU A 66 -2.18 15.10 -5.06
C LEU A 66 -1.08 16.12 -4.71
N GLU A 67 -0.61 16.12 -3.47
CA GLU A 67 0.46 17.00 -2.99
C GLU A 67 1.80 16.70 -3.64
N ALA A 68 2.12 15.41 -3.85
CA ALA A 68 3.35 14.99 -4.51
C ALA A 68 3.37 15.29 -6.02
N ASN A 69 2.22 15.51 -6.65
CA ASN A 69 2.08 15.70 -8.09
C ASN A 69 1.40 17.03 -8.40
N ASN A 70 2.20 18.09 -8.45
CA ASN A 70 1.72 19.45 -8.67
C ASN A 70 0.78 19.54 -9.88
N THR A 71 -0.38 20.18 -9.73
CA THR A 71 -1.41 20.41 -10.77
C THR A 71 -2.06 19.15 -11.39
N ILE A 72 -1.97 17.97 -10.76
CA ILE A 72 -2.66 16.79 -11.26
C ILE A 72 -4.20 16.87 -11.07
N ALA A 73 -4.95 16.38 -12.05
CA ALA A 73 -6.41 16.24 -11.94
C ALA A 73 -6.79 15.10 -10.96
N PRO A 74 -7.89 15.21 -10.18
CA PRO A 74 -8.36 14.13 -9.31
C PRO A 74 -8.68 12.80 -10.04
N VAL A 75 -8.98 12.89 -11.33
CA VAL A 75 -9.12 11.77 -12.26
C VAL A 75 -8.11 11.97 -13.39
N PRO A 76 -6.87 11.48 -13.22
CA PRO A 76 -5.84 11.64 -14.24
C PRO A 76 -6.14 10.79 -15.47
N LYS A 77 -5.71 11.26 -16.64
CA LYS A 77 -5.90 10.51 -17.90
C LYS A 77 -4.94 9.31 -17.95
N PRO A 78 -5.32 8.19 -18.58
CA PRO A 78 -4.38 7.11 -18.87
C PRO A 78 -3.11 7.62 -19.56
N GLY A 79 -1.96 7.04 -19.20
CA GLY A 79 -0.65 7.48 -19.67
C GLY A 79 -0.03 8.65 -18.87
N THR A 80 -0.78 9.29 -17.98
CA THR A 80 -0.22 10.30 -17.05
C THR A 80 0.77 9.60 -16.11
N THR A 81 1.98 10.14 -16.01
CA THR A 81 2.99 9.64 -15.06
C THR A 81 2.86 10.41 -13.75
N ILE A 82 2.77 9.68 -12.64
CA ILE A 82 2.58 10.22 -11.30
C ILE A 82 3.60 9.64 -10.33
N THR A 83 4.01 10.44 -9.36
CA THR A 83 4.83 10.04 -8.22
C THR A 83 3.93 9.47 -7.13
N ILE A 84 4.21 8.26 -6.66
CA ILE A 84 3.61 7.70 -5.46
C ILE A 84 4.56 8.00 -4.28
N PRO A 85 4.12 8.81 -3.30
CA PRO A 85 4.95 9.21 -2.17
C PRO A 85 5.01 8.08 -1.13
N SER A 86 5.93 7.14 -1.34
CA SER A 86 6.20 6.03 -0.41
C SER A 86 7.50 6.22 0.37
N GLN A 87 8.19 7.35 0.20
CA GLN A 87 9.28 7.78 1.07
C GLN A 87 8.73 8.61 2.23
N LEU A 88 9.11 8.25 3.45
CA LEU A 88 8.55 8.80 4.68
C LEU A 88 9.66 9.25 5.63
N LEU A 89 9.37 10.26 6.43
CA LEU A 89 10.16 10.63 7.59
C LEU A 89 9.50 10.05 8.84
N LEU A 90 10.20 9.19 9.57
CA LEU A 90 9.72 8.69 10.86
C LEU A 90 9.49 9.87 11.82
N PRO A 91 8.42 9.88 12.64
CA PRO A 91 8.19 10.92 13.65
C PRO A 91 9.37 11.10 14.61
N ASP A 92 9.48 12.29 15.19
CA ASP A 92 10.49 12.57 16.23
C ASP A 92 9.97 12.08 17.59
N ALA A 93 9.96 10.77 17.76
CA ALA A 93 9.43 10.10 18.94
C ALA A 93 10.17 8.78 19.20
N PRO A 94 10.13 8.26 20.43
CA PRO A 94 10.67 6.93 20.73
C PRO A 94 10.04 5.87 19.82
N ARG A 95 10.85 5.04 19.17
CA ARG A 95 10.42 4.00 18.22
C ARG A 95 9.87 2.76 18.95
N GLN A 96 8.86 2.95 19.78
CA GLN A 96 8.28 1.93 20.64
C GLN A 96 6.75 2.00 20.60
N GLY A 97 6.09 0.84 20.47
CA GLY A 97 4.63 0.77 20.41
C GLY A 97 4.06 1.39 19.12
N ILE A 98 2.91 2.05 19.25
CA ILE A 98 2.17 2.68 18.15
C ILE A 98 2.34 4.19 18.23
N ILE A 99 2.73 4.82 17.12
CA ILE A 99 2.86 6.26 16.98
C ILE A 99 1.86 6.72 15.91
N VAL A 100 1.00 7.68 16.24
CA VAL A 100 0.01 8.27 15.32
C VAL A 100 0.34 9.74 15.11
N ASN A 101 0.58 10.14 13.86
CA ASN A 101 0.79 11.52 13.46
C ASN A 101 -0.52 12.06 12.85
N LEU A 102 -1.20 12.97 13.56
CA LEU A 102 -2.53 13.50 13.22
C LEU A 102 -2.48 14.79 12.42
#